data_AF-A0A553FUR8-F1
#
_entry.id   AF-A0A553FUR8-F1
#
_cell.length_a   1.000
_cell.length_b   1.000
_cell.length_c   1.000
_cell.angle_alpha   90.00
_cell.angle_beta   90.00
_cell.angle_gamma   90.00
#
_symmetry.space_group_name_H-M   'P 1'
#
loop_
_entity.id
_entity.type
_entity.pdbx_description
1 polymer ?
#
loop_
_entity_poly.entity_id
_entity_poly.type
_entity_poly.pdbx_seq_one_letter_code
_entity_poly.pdbx_strand_id
1 'polypeptide(L)'
;MAEFNFKDAYSQLVLLSKAMATVLERYGNDSKLTQEGQAAAAKEHCERVGYNALIEELRGVWDMLVPAVKAHYEELRAPLYPEARGVQEEVAAELAVARIARRSHEHRRVRPVWEELGPVPARTLFVGEIRAKGGAELETIRALEVVDQPALSNEDTTVGTAETVTRFAKGRLDRLVEMQNLPPREGAYHDEAIKEIGYYMDKFFAEPLPVTKVPTLSAIPTSR
;
A
#
# COMPACT_ATOMS: atom_id res chain seq x y z
N MET A 1 -10.87 14.73 -2.02
CA MET A 1 -9.90 13.63 -1.84
C MET A 1 -9.96 13.25 -0.37
N ALA A 2 -10.00 11.95 -0.03
CA ALA A 2 -9.90 11.52 1.35
C ALA A 2 -8.44 11.24 1.66
N GLU A 3 -7.97 11.53 2.87
CA GLU A 3 -6.62 11.19 3.30
C GLU A 3 -6.67 9.91 4.12
N PHE A 4 -5.83 8.94 3.76
CA PHE A 4 -5.71 7.72 4.53
C PHE A 4 -4.61 7.87 5.58
N ASN A 5 -5.01 7.87 6.85
CA ASN A 5 -4.07 7.89 7.96
C ASN A 5 -3.69 6.46 8.36
N PHE A 6 -2.54 6.04 7.86
CA PHE A 6 -1.89 4.78 8.15
C PHE A 6 -1.64 4.54 9.65
N LYS A 7 -1.44 5.59 10.44
CA LYS A 7 -1.28 5.46 11.91
C LYS A 7 -2.58 5.11 12.63
N ASP A 8 -3.73 5.50 12.09
CA ASP A 8 -5.01 5.16 12.69
C ASP A 8 -5.31 3.66 12.50
N ALA A 9 -5.06 3.13 11.30
CA ALA A 9 -5.19 1.70 11.02
C ALA A 9 -4.25 0.85 11.90
N TYR A 10 -3.00 1.31 12.08
CA TYR A 10 -2.07 0.69 13.01
C TYR A 10 -2.58 0.71 14.46
N SER A 11 -3.03 1.87 14.93
CA SER A 11 -3.55 2.02 16.30
C SER A 11 -4.74 1.10 16.55
N GLN A 12 -5.63 0.94 15.57
CA GLN A 12 -6.74 0.01 15.67
C GLN A 12 -6.30 -1.45 15.67
N LEU A 13 -5.32 -1.83 14.86
CA LEU A 13 -4.73 -3.17 14.90
C LEU A 13 -4.15 -3.49 16.29
N VAL A 14 -3.45 -2.53 16.92
CA VAL A 14 -2.91 -2.65 18.28
C VAL A 14 -4.04 -2.85 19.29
N LEU A 15 -5.05 -1.98 19.26
CA LEU A 15 -6.17 -2.02 20.21
C LEU A 15 -6.97 -3.32 20.08
N LEU A 16 -7.29 -3.74 18.86
CA LEU A 16 -8.00 -4.99 18.59
C LEU A 16 -7.18 -6.20 19.06
N SER A 17 -5.87 -6.21 18.75
CA SER A 17 -4.97 -7.27 19.19
C SER A 17 -4.93 -7.41 20.71
N LYS A 18 -4.92 -6.29 21.44
CA LYS A 18 -4.97 -6.28 22.91
C LYS A 18 -6.32 -6.77 23.44
N ALA A 19 -7.41 -6.24 22.90
CA ALA A 19 -8.77 -6.60 23.33
C ALA A 19 -9.05 -8.09 23.15
N MET A 20 -8.63 -8.67 22.01
CA MET A 20 -8.77 -10.10 21.76
C MET A 20 -7.85 -10.94 22.64
N ALA A 21 -6.61 -10.52 22.89
CA ALA A 21 -5.71 -11.22 23.80
C ALA A 21 -6.31 -11.32 25.22
N THR A 22 -6.94 -10.25 25.72
CA THR A 22 -7.65 -10.28 27.01
C THR A 22 -8.80 -11.29 27.02
N VAL A 23 -9.55 -11.42 25.93
CA VAL A 23 -10.62 -12.44 25.81
C VAL A 23 -10.04 -13.84 25.82
N LEU A 24 -8.99 -14.09 25.03
CA LEU A 24 -8.34 -15.39 24.94
C LEU A 24 -7.74 -15.82 26.29
N GLU A 25 -7.06 -14.91 27.00
CA GLU A 25 -6.50 -15.18 28.33
C GLU A 25 -7.61 -15.46 29.36
N ARG A 26 -8.71 -14.69 29.33
CA ARG A 26 -9.82 -14.87 30.25
C ARG A 26 -10.44 -16.26 30.13
N TYR A 27 -10.74 -16.70 28.91
CA TYR A 27 -11.38 -18.00 28.70
C TYR A 27 -10.39 -19.17 28.74
N GLY A 28 -9.13 -18.97 28.33
CA GLY A 28 -8.11 -20.03 28.38
C GLY A 28 -7.63 -20.41 29.76
N ASN A 29 -7.69 -19.47 30.70
CA ASN A 29 -7.35 -19.72 32.09
C ASN A 29 -8.55 -20.18 32.93
N ASP A 30 -9.73 -20.38 32.32
CA ASP A 30 -10.89 -20.89 33.04
C ASP A 30 -10.77 -22.41 33.24
N SER A 31 -10.36 -22.80 34.46
CA SER A 31 -10.17 -24.18 34.87
C SER A 31 -11.46 -25.00 34.94
N LYS A 32 -12.63 -24.35 34.80
CA LYS A 32 -13.94 -25.03 34.77
C LYS A 32 -14.32 -25.55 33.38
N LEU A 33 -13.63 -25.09 32.33
CA LEU A 33 -13.92 -25.44 30.95
C LEU A 33 -12.91 -26.47 30.43
N THR A 34 -13.37 -27.38 29.58
CA THR A 34 -12.47 -28.21 28.76
C THR A 34 -11.76 -27.34 27.73
N GLN A 35 -10.65 -27.81 27.15
CA GLN A 35 -9.95 -27.06 26.10
C GLN A 35 -10.88 -26.70 24.92
N GLU A 36 -11.76 -27.61 24.53
CA GLU A 36 -12.79 -27.36 23.51
C GLU A 36 -13.81 -26.31 23.98
N GLY A 37 -14.24 -26.36 25.24
CA GLY A 37 -15.15 -25.38 25.83
C GLY A 37 -14.54 -23.99 25.95
N GLN A 38 -13.24 -23.89 26.24
CA GLN A 38 -12.50 -22.62 26.29
C GLN A 38 -12.46 -21.96 24.90
N ALA A 39 -12.12 -22.73 23.85
CA ALA A 39 -12.10 -22.24 22.48
C ALA A 39 -13.51 -21.81 22.01
N ALA A 40 -14.54 -22.62 22.30
CA ALA A 40 -15.92 -22.29 21.97
C ALA A 40 -16.39 -20.99 22.63
N ALA A 41 -16.12 -20.82 23.93
CA ALA A 41 -16.50 -19.61 24.67
C ALA A 41 -15.76 -18.35 24.18
N ALA A 42 -14.47 -18.47 23.85
CA ALA A 42 -13.69 -17.37 23.30
C ALA A 42 -14.21 -16.95 21.92
N LYS A 43 -14.50 -17.92 21.04
CA LYS A 43 -15.07 -17.69 19.72
C LYS A 43 -16.44 -17.02 19.81
N GLU A 44 -17.35 -17.56 20.61
CA GLU A 44 -18.68 -16.98 20.83
C GLU A 44 -18.60 -15.54 21.33
N HIS A 45 -17.68 -15.25 22.26
CA HIS A 45 -17.47 -13.89 22.73
C HIS A 45 -16.99 -12.95 21.61
N CYS A 46 -16.02 -13.38 20.79
CA CYS A 46 -15.49 -12.58 19.69
C CYS A 46 -16.56 -12.31 18.62
N GLU A 47 -17.41 -13.30 18.32
CA GLU A 47 -18.55 -13.15 17.41
C GLU A 47 -19.60 -12.18 17.98
N ARG A 48 -20.00 -12.36 19.24
CA ARG A 48 -20.99 -11.51 19.91
C ARG A 48 -20.57 -10.05 20.00
N VAL A 49 -19.29 -9.80 20.28
CA VAL A 49 -18.74 -8.44 20.38
C VAL A 49 -18.48 -7.83 18.99
N GLY A 50 -18.38 -8.66 17.95
CA GLY A 50 -18.17 -8.20 16.57
C GLY A 50 -16.70 -8.00 16.20
N TYR A 51 -15.77 -8.63 16.92
CA TYR A 51 -14.34 -8.56 16.59
C TYR A 51 -14.03 -9.13 15.20
N ASN A 52 -14.75 -10.18 14.77
CA ASN A 52 -14.57 -10.74 13.43
C ASN A 52 -14.97 -9.76 12.32
N ALA A 53 -16.03 -8.96 12.52
CA ALA A 53 -16.40 -7.92 11.58
C ALA A 53 -15.32 -6.82 11.50
N LEU A 54 -14.80 -6.38 12.65
CA LEU A 54 -13.70 -5.42 12.72
C LEU A 54 -12.41 -5.93 12.06
N ILE A 55 -12.13 -7.23 12.16
CA ILE A 55 -11.01 -7.86 11.47
C ILE A 55 -11.17 -7.69 9.95
N GLU A 56 -12.34 -8.00 9.40
CA GLU A 56 -12.58 -7.84 7.95
C GLU A 56 -12.51 -6.37 7.50
N GLU A 57 -13.07 -5.44 8.30
CA GLU A 57 -12.96 -4.01 8.02
C GLU A 57 -11.48 -3.56 8.00
N LEU A 58 -10.68 -3.97 8.99
CA LEU A 58 -9.25 -3.69 9.03
C LEU A 58 -8.49 -4.33 7.87
N ARG A 59 -8.83 -5.56 7.46
CA ARG A 59 -8.23 -6.18 6.27
C ARG A 59 -8.47 -5.34 5.02
N GLY A 60 -9.72 -4.91 4.81
CA GLY A 60 -10.08 -4.05 3.67
C GLY A 60 -9.33 -2.72 3.70
N VAL A 61 -9.07 -2.20 4.90
CA VAL A 61 -8.24 -1.02 5.09
C VAL A 61 -6.78 -1.25 4.70
N TRP A 62 -6.16 -2.35 5.14
CA TRP A 62 -4.78 -2.69 4.77
C TRP A 62 -4.63 -2.99 3.27
N ASP A 63 -5.67 -3.52 2.62
CA ASP A 63 -5.69 -3.73 1.16
C ASP A 63 -5.59 -2.43 0.36
N MET A 64 -5.88 -1.27 0.97
CA MET A 64 -5.77 0.04 0.34
C MET A 64 -4.36 0.64 0.41
N LEU A 65 -3.46 0.15 1.28
CA LEU A 65 -2.13 0.72 1.46
C LEU A 65 -1.29 0.68 0.17
N VAL A 66 -1.20 -0.48 -0.48
CA VAL A 66 -0.41 -0.61 -1.71
C VAL A 66 -0.97 0.24 -2.86
N PRO A 67 -2.28 0.21 -3.17
CA PRO A 67 -2.87 1.10 -4.16
C PRO A 67 -2.67 2.60 -3.85
N ALA A 68 -2.78 3.01 -2.59
CA ALA A 68 -2.59 4.40 -2.19
C ALA A 68 -1.15 4.88 -2.44
N VAL A 69 -0.16 4.06 -2.08
CA VAL A 69 1.26 4.36 -2.34
C VAL A 69 1.51 4.46 -3.84
N LYS A 70 1.00 3.51 -4.64
CA LYS A 70 1.16 3.56 -6.10
C LYS A 70 0.51 4.80 -6.71
N ALA A 71 -0.71 5.15 -6.28
CA ALA A 71 -1.40 6.35 -6.74
C ALA A 71 -0.62 7.63 -6.40
N HIS A 72 -0.02 7.72 -5.20
CA HIS A 72 0.83 8.84 -4.84
C HIS A 72 2.04 9.01 -5.78
N TYR A 73 2.73 7.91 -6.12
CA TYR A 73 3.84 7.98 -7.08
C TYR A 73 3.39 8.25 -8.52
N GLU A 74 2.20 7.79 -8.91
CA GLU A 74 1.59 8.16 -10.20
C GLU A 74 1.28 9.66 -10.27
N GLU A 75 0.75 10.25 -9.20
CA GLU A 75 0.52 11.70 -9.09
C GLU A 75 1.83 12.50 -9.17
N LEU A 76 2.90 12.04 -8.50
CA LEU A 76 4.23 12.66 -8.59
C LEU A 76 4.81 12.60 -10.00
N ARG A 77 4.48 11.55 -10.76
CA ARG A 77 4.95 11.29 -12.13
C ARG A 77 4.11 12.02 -13.19
N ALA A 78 2.84 12.31 -12.93
CA ALA A 78 1.93 12.92 -13.89
C ALA A 78 2.45 14.23 -14.55
N PRO A 79 3.11 15.16 -13.83
CA PRO A 79 3.67 16.37 -14.44
C PRO A 79 4.75 16.11 -15.50
N LEU A 80 5.42 14.95 -15.45
CA LEU A 80 6.44 14.57 -16.43
C LEU A 80 5.84 14.16 -17.78
N TYR A 81 4.54 13.84 -17.81
CA TYR A 81 3.82 13.26 -18.95
C TYR A 81 2.53 14.02 -19.25
N PRO A 82 2.60 15.29 -19.65
CA PRO A 82 1.40 16.04 -20.00
C PRO A 82 0.73 15.43 -21.24
N GLU A 83 -0.60 15.41 -21.22
CA GLU A 83 -1.42 15.03 -22.36
C GLU A 83 -1.65 16.23 -23.28
N ALA A 84 -1.81 15.97 -24.59
CA ALA A 84 -2.17 16.99 -25.56
C ALA A 84 -3.59 17.50 -25.29
N ARG A 85 -3.79 18.82 -25.33
CA ARG A 85 -5.09 19.46 -25.06
C ARG A 85 -5.97 19.61 -26.29
N GLY A 86 -5.51 19.14 -27.45
CA GLY A 86 -6.25 19.15 -28.70
C GLY A 86 -5.40 18.73 -29.89
N VAL A 87 -6.07 18.63 -31.05
CA VAL A 87 -5.50 18.07 -32.29
C VAL A 87 -4.21 18.76 -32.74
N GLN A 88 -4.08 20.08 -32.53
CA GLN A 88 -2.87 20.81 -32.93
C GLN A 88 -1.64 20.39 -32.10
N GLU A 89 -1.81 20.22 -30.79
CA GLU A 89 -0.72 19.77 -29.90
C GLU A 89 -0.37 18.30 -30.16
N GLU A 90 -1.37 17.48 -30.45
CA GLU A 90 -1.20 16.08 -30.82
C GLU A 90 -0.36 15.95 -32.11
N VAL A 91 -0.75 16.66 -33.18
CA VAL A 91 0.01 16.66 -34.45
C VAL A 91 1.42 17.21 -34.25
N ALA A 92 1.59 18.27 -33.44
CA ALA A 92 2.91 18.81 -33.15
C ALA A 92 3.79 17.79 -32.40
N ALA A 93 3.21 17.05 -31.46
CA ALA A 93 3.87 16.02 -30.70
C ALA A 93 4.30 14.84 -31.58
N GLU A 94 3.40 14.34 -32.43
CA GLU A 94 3.71 13.29 -33.40
C GLU A 94 4.83 13.70 -34.37
N LEU A 95 4.78 14.94 -34.89
CA LEU A 95 5.83 15.46 -35.77
C LEU A 95 7.19 15.56 -35.05
N ALA A 96 7.21 15.93 -33.78
CA ALA A 96 8.43 15.96 -32.98
C ALA A 96 9.02 14.56 -32.81
N VAL A 97 8.19 13.58 -32.42
CA VAL A 97 8.61 12.17 -32.28
C VAL A 97 9.09 11.61 -33.63
N ALA A 98 8.39 11.89 -34.73
CA ALA A 98 8.78 11.46 -36.07
C ALA A 98 10.12 12.06 -36.52
N ARG A 99 10.40 13.33 -36.18
CA ARG A 99 11.71 13.96 -36.44
C ARG A 99 12.83 13.26 -35.70
N ILE A 100 12.61 12.90 -34.43
CA ILE A 100 13.57 12.14 -33.63
C ILE A 100 13.80 10.76 -34.23
N ALA A 101 12.72 10.05 -34.59
CA ALA A 101 12.81 8.74 -35.23
C ALA A 101 13.58 8.80 -36.56
N ARG A 102 13.47 9.89 -37.34
CA ARG A 102 14.24 10.06 -38.58
C ARG A 102 15.73 10.34 -38.36
N ARG A 103 16.09 11.00 -37.25
CA ARG A 103 17.51 11.24 -36.84
C ARG A 103 18.16 9.98 -36.23
N SER A 104 17.38 8.93 -35.97
CA SER A 104 17.78 7.78 -35.15
C SER A 104 18.76 6.78 -35.81
N HIS A 105 19.18 6.98 -37.06
CA HIS A 105 20.35 6.25 -37.58
C HIS A 105 21.65 6.59 -36.84
N GLU A 106 21.71 7.72 -36.11
CA GLU A 106 22.91 8.18 -35.40
C GLU A 106 22.75 8.23 -33.85
N HIS A 107 21.53 8.19 -33.30
CA HIS A 107 21.29 8.49 -31.87
C HIS A 107 20.23 7.59 -31.17
N ARG A 108 20.48 6.28 -31.02
CA ARG A 108 19.68 5.40 -30.14
C ARG A 108 20.02 5.58 -28.65
N ARG A 109 19.88 6.79 -28.10
CA ARG A 109 20.02 6.99 -26.66
C ARG A 109 18.82 7.76 -26.12
N VAL A 110 18.16 7.15 -25.14
CA VAL A 110 16.95 7.68 -24.47
C VAL A 110 17.19 9.05 -23.85
N ARG A 111 18.36 9.25 -23.23
CA ARG A 111 18.68 10.47 -22.48
C ARG A 111 18.72 11.75 -23.34
N PRO A 112 19.46 11.83 -24.46
CA PRO A 112 19.42 13.00 -25.34
C PRO A 112 18.00 13.37 -25.80
N VAL A 113 17.18 12.37 -26.12
CA VAL A 113 15.79 12.59 -26.56
C VAL A 113 14.93 13.11 -25.40
N TRP A 114 15.11 12.57 -24.21
CA TRP A 114 14.43 13.03 -22.99
C TRP A 114 14.72 14.51 -22.71
N GLU A 115 16.00 14.91 -22.80
CA GLU A 115 16.48 16.28 -22.60
C GLU A 115 15.96 17.21 -23.71
N GLU A 116 15.93 16.78 -24.98
CA GLU A 116 15.42 17.57 -26.11
C GLU A 116 13.90 17.83 -26.01
N LEU A 117 13.12 16.83 -25.60
CA LEU A 117 11.66 16.94 -25.60
C LEU A 117 11.12 17.78 -24.44
N GLY A 118 11.72 17.72 -23.25
CA GLY A 118 11.13 18.34 -22.05
C GLY A 118 9.75 17.74 -21.67
N PRO A 119 9.10 18.20 -20.59
CA PRO A 119 7.78 17.71 -20.17
C PRO A 119 6.68 18.31 -21.08
N VAL A 120 6.52 17.75 -22.28
CA VAL A 120 5.51 18.13 -23.28
C VAL A 120 4.85 16.87 -23.85
N PRO A 121 3.70 16.96 -24.55
CA PRO A 121 3.00 15.77 -25.06
C PRO A 121 3.85 14.85 -25.95
N ALA A 122 4.87 15.39 -26.64
CA ALA A 122 5.83 14.59 -27.40
C ALA A 122 6.64 13.62 -26.51
N ARG A 123 6.99 14.01 -25.28
CA ARG A 123 7.65 13.12 -24.31
C ARG A 123 6.72 11.98 -23.92
N THR A 124 5.44 12.28 -23.66
CA THR A 124 4.42 11.27 -23.35
C THR A 124 4.31 10.22 -24.45
N LEU A 125 4.23 10.64 -25.72
CA LEU A 125 4.21 9.74 -26.87
C LEU A 125 5.50 8.91 -26.99
N PHE A 126 6.67 9.56 -26.95
CA PHE A 126 7.97 8.88 -27.04
C PHE A 126 8.17 7.82 -25.96
N VAL A 127 7.86 8.16 -24.70
CA VAL A 127 7.97 7.21 -23.59
C VAL A 127 6.93 6.11 -23.70
N GLY A 128 5.72 6.41 -24.17
CA GLY A 128 4.69 5.40 -24.46
C GLY A 128 5.18 4.34 -25.44
N GLU A 129 5.86 4.74 -26.51
CA GLU A 129 6.47 3.80 -27.47
C GLU A 129 7.57 2.94 -26.85
N ILE A 130 8.45 3.51 -26.01
CA ILE A 130 9.50 2.76 -25.32
C ILE A 130 8.88 1.75 -24.35
N ARG A 131 7.88 2.18 -23.56
CA ARG A 131 7.17 1.30 -22.62
C ARG A 131 6.50 0.13 -23.32
N ALA A 132 5.92 0.35 -24.50
CA ALA A 132 5.32 -0.71 -25.31
C ALA A 132 6.36 -1.72 -25.84
N LYS A 133 7.58 -1.26 -26.16
CA LYS A 133 8.67 -2.12 -26.65
C LYS A 133 9.38 -2.89 -25.52
N GLY A 134 9.44 -2.31 -24.32
CA GLY A 134 10.13 -2.87 -23.17
C GLY A 134 11.66 -2.87 -23.28
N GLY A 135 12.33 -3.52 -22.33
CA GLY A 135 13.78 -3.71 -22.34
C GLY A 135 14.59 -2.65 -21.56
N ALA A 136 15.90 -2.60 -21.81
CA ALA A 136 16.86 -1.80 -21.03
C ALA A 136 16.62 -0.28 -21.08
N GLU A 137 15.90 0.20 -22.10
CA GLU A 137 15.55 1.61 -22.26
C GLU A 137 14.57 2.09 -21.17
N LEU A 138 13.75 1.20 -20.61
CA LEU A 138 12.82 1.50 -19.51
C LEU A 138 13.56 1.91 -18.23
N GLU A 139 14.64 1.22 -17.88
CA GLU A 139 15.44 1.56 -16.71
C GLU A 139 16.10 2.92 -16.86
N THR A 140 16.47 3.30 -18.09
CA THR A 140 16.98 4.63 -18.37
C THR A 140 15.89 5.70 -18.20
N ILE A 141 14.66 5.43 -18.65
CA ILE A 141 13.52 6.33 -18.42
C ILE A 141 13.27 6.51 -16.91
N ARG A 142 13.23 5.42 -16.13
CA ARG A 142 13.06 5.49 -14.67
C ARG A 142 14.13 6.34 -13.99
N ALA A 143 15.39 6.16 -14.38
CA ALA A 143 16.48 6.98 -13.84
C ALA A 143 16.31 8.47 -14.19
N LEU A 144 15.82 8.80 -15.39
CA LEU A 144 15.57 10.18 -15.82
C LEU A 144 14.34 10.79 -15.14
N GLU A 145 13.29 10.00 -14.90
CA GLU A 145 12.14 10.40 -14.09
C GLU A 145 12.59 10.84 -12.69
N VAL A 146 13.51 10.10 -12.06
CA VAL A 146 14.06 10.45 -10.74
C VAL A 146 14.92 11.72 -10.80
N VAL A 147 15.63 11.97 -11.91
CA VAL A 147 16.38 13.23 -12.08
C VAL A 147 15.45 14.43 -12.16
N ASP A 148 14.36 14.33 -12.94
CA ASP A 148 13.38 15.42 -13.10
C ASP A 148 12.45 15.55 -11.88
N GLN A 149 12.18 14.45 -11.17
CA GLN A 149 11.35 14.38 -9.96
C GLN A 149 12.04 13.51 -8.89
N PRO A 150 12.92 14.09 -8.05
CA PRO A 150 13.69 13.35 -7.04
C PRO A 150 12.84 12.58 -6.03
N ALA A 151 11.60 12.99 -5.80
CA ALA A 151 10.66 12.29 -4.93
C ALA A 151 10.37 10.84 -5.38
N LEU A 152 10.59 10.51 -6.66
CA LEU A 152 10.40 9.16 -7.19
C LEU A 152 11.50 8.16 -6.79
N SER A 153 12.63 8.62 -6.21
CA SER A 153 13.83 7.78 -6.00
C SER A 153 13.60 6.53 -5.15
N ASN A 154 12.58 6.55 -4.29
CA ASN A 154 12.30 5.51 -3.31
C ASN A 154 11.02 4.72 -3.60
N GLU A 155 10.44 4.85 -4.80
CA GLU A 155 9.17 4.21 -5.18
C GLU A 155 9.20 2.70 -4.92
N ASP A 156 10.13 1.97 -5.54
CA ASP A 156 10.21 0.50 -5.41
C ASP A 156 10.39 0.05 -3.96
N THR A 157 11.19 0.78 -3.18
CA THR A 157 11.42 0.48 -1.76
C THR A 157 10.15 0.74 -0.94
N THR A 158 9.45 1.83 -1.21
CA THR A 158 8.24 2.23 -0.48
C THR A 158 7.07 1.31 -0.82
N VAL A 159 6.89 0.96 -2.10
CA VAL A 159 5.89 0.00 -2.58
C VAL A 159 6.18 -1.39 -2.00
N GLY A 160 7.41 -1.88 -2.06
CA GLY A 160 7.78 -3.17 -1.47
C GLY A 160 7.60 -3.22 0.05
N THR A 161 7.83 -2.08 0.73
CA THR A 161 7.53 -1.95 2.17
C THR A 161 6.03 -1.97 2.42
N ALA A 162 5.23 -1.27 1.61
CA ALA A 162 3.77 -1.27 1.69
C ALA A 162 3.20 -2.69 1.55
N GLU A 163 3.70 -3.47 0.60
CA GLU A 163 3.33 -4.87 0.39
C GLU A 163 3.71 -5.74 1.61
N THR A 164 4.90 -5.54 2.15
CA THR A 164 5.38 -6.25 3.34
C THR A 164 4.53 -5.96 4.57
N VAL A 165 4.27 -4.68 4.85
CA VAL A 165 3.44 -4.24 5.97
C VAL A 165 2.02 -4.76 5.83
N THR A 166 1.43 -4.65 4.64
CA THR A 166 0.08 -5.16 4.37
C THR A 166 0.01 -6.66 4.65
N ARG A 167 1.00 -7.43 4.19
CA ARG A 167 1.09 -8.87 4.45
C ARG A 167 1.23 -9.19 5.93
N PHE A 168 2.07 -8.45 6.66
CA PHE A 168 2.25 -8.65 8.11
C PHE A 168 1.00 -8.30 8.91
N ALA A 169 0.35 -7.18 8.59
CA ALA A 169 -0.88 -6.76 9.24
C ALA A 169 -2.01 -7.77 9.00
N LYS A 170 -2.21 -8.20 7.75
CA LYS A 170 -3.20 -9.24 7.42
C LYS A 170 -2.87 -10.58 8.09
N GLY A 171 -1.62 -11.01 8.06
CA GLY A 171 -1.19 -12.22 8.78
C GLY A 171 -1.43 -12.15 10.28
N ARG A 172 -1.28 -10.97 10.91
CA ARG A 172 -1.63 -10.77 12.32
C ARG A 172 -3.13 -10.90 12.55
N LEU A 173 -3.95 -10.30 11.68
CA LEU A 173 -5.41 -10.42 11.72
C LEU A 173 -5.88 -11.87 11.54
N ASP A 174 -5.31 -12.60 10.58
CA ASP A 174 -5.60 -14.02 10.34
C ASP A 174 -5.28 -14.85 11.58
N ARG A 175 -4.11 -14.61 12.18
CA ARG A 175 -3.69 -15.29 13.42
C ARG A 175 -4.61 -14.99 14.60
N LEU A 176 -5.19 -13.79 14.69
CA LEU A 176 -6.19 -13.46 15.69
C LEU A 176 -7.47 -14.31 15.51
N VAL A 177 -7.89 -14.57 14.27
CA VAL A 177 -9.03 -15.47 13.98
C VAL A 177 -8.67 -16.92 14.30
N GLU A 178 -7.49 -17.39 13.89
CA GLU A 178 -7.02 -18.74 14.17
C GLU A 178 -6.96 -19.03 15.68
N MET A 179 -6.44 -18.09 16.46
CA MET A 179 -6.34 -18.24 17.93
C MET A 179 -7.70 -18.38 18.62
N GLN A 180 -8.80 -17.93 18.03
CA GLN A 180 -10.14 -18.17 18.58
C GLN A 180 -10.54 -19.64 18.55
N ASN A 181 -9.96 -20.43 17.63
CA ASN A 181 -10.28 -21.84 17.44
C ASN A 181 -9.28 -22.78 18.13
N LEU A 182 -8.28 -22.23 18.83
CA LEU A 182 -7.24 -22.99 19.51
C LEU A 182 -7.42 -22.90 21.04
N PRO A 183 -6.97 -23.90 21.81
CA PRO A 183 -6.85 -23.75 23.26
C PRO A 183 -5.95 -22.55 23.56
N PRO A 184 -6.38 -21.56 24.36
CA PRO A 184 -5.59 -20.35 24.51
C PRO A 184 -4.29 -20.67 25.27
N ARG A 185 -3.21 -20.02 24.85
CA ARG A 185 -1.88 -20.13 25.48
C ARG A 185 -1.49 -18.79 26.06
N GLU A 186 -0.74 -18.80 27.16
CA GLU A 186 -0.01 -17.62 27.63
C GLU A 186 0.77 -17.00 26.45
N GLY A 187 0.68 -15.68 26.28
CA GLY A 187 1.39 -14.96 25.22
C GLY A 187 0.64 -14.82 23.88
N ALA A 188 -0.69 -14.91 23.85
CA ALA A 188 -1.50 -14.68 22.64
C ALA A 188 -1.27 -13.28 21.99
N TYR A 189 -0.82 -12.31 22.79
CA TYR A 189 -0.36 -11.02 22.29
C TYR A 189 1.07 -11.11 21.77
N HIS A 190 1.22 -11.17 20.43
CA HIS A 190 2.51 -11.07 19.76
C HIS A 190 2.91 -9.60 19.60
N ASP A 191 3.53 -9.06 20.64
CA ASP A 191 3.99 -7.66 20.68
C ASP A 191 5.08 -7.38 19.63
N GLU A 192 5.94 -8.36 19.32
CA GLU A 192 7.04 -8.19 18.35
C GLU A 192 6.54 -7.91 16.92
N ALA A 193 5.56 -8.67 16.43
CA ALA A 193 4.98 -8.47 15.10
C ALA A 193 4.28 -7.11 14.99
N ILE A 194 3.62 -6.67 16.06
CA ILE A 194 2.96 -5.36 16.12
C ILE A 194 3.99 -4.23 16.16
N LYS A 195 5.10 -4.41 16.88
CA LYS A 195 6.22 -3.45 16.89
C LYS A 195 6.89 -3.34 15.53
N GLU A 196 7.09 -4.45 14.83
CA GLU A 196 7.67 -4.48 13.50
C GLU A 196 6.80 -3.72 12.50
N ILE A 197 5.48 -3.95 12.51
CA ILE A 197 4.53 -3.15 11.71
C ILE A 197 4.67 -1.66 12.06
N GLY A 198 4.65 -1.31 13.35
CA GLY A 198 4.77 0.08 13.81
C GLY A 198 6.04 0.77 13.32
N TYR A 199 7.18 0.07 13.37
CA TYR A 199 8.45 0.57 12.84
C TYR A 199 8.37 0.96 11.37
N TYR A 200 7.79 0.10 10.52
CA TYR A 200 7.65 0.40 9.11
C TYR A 200 6.66 1.56 8.87
N MET A 201 5.57 1.62 9.63
CA MET A 201 4.59 2.69 9.54
C MET A 201 5.20 4.06 9.85
N ASP A 202 5.95 4.16 10.94
CA ASP A 202 6.59 5.41 11.33
C ASP A 202 7.73 5.82 10.39
N LYS A 203 8.45 4.84 9.82
CA LYS A 203 9.59 5.12 8.96
C LYS A 203 9.21 5.49 7.52
N PHE A 204 8.14 4.90 6.99
CA PHE A 204 7.80 5.01 5.56
C PHE A 204 6.43 5.65 5.29
N PHE A 205 5.52 5.67 6.27
CA PHE A 205 4.12 6.11 6.10
C PHE A 205 3.71 7.10 7.19
N ALA A 206 4.64 7.97 7.59
CA ALA A 206 4.41 8.95 8.64
C ALA A 206 3.40 10.04 8.24
N GLU A 207 3.35 10.36 6.95
CA GLU A 207 2.43 11.32 6.36
C GLU A 207 1.21 10.59 5.77
N PRO A 208 -0.01 11.15 5.89
CA PRO A 208 -1.18 10.62 5.23
C PRO A 208 -1.00 10.61 3.71
N LEU A 209 -1.49 9.55 3.04
CA LEU A 209 -1.51 9.51 1.58
C LEU A 209 -2.92 9.79 1.04
N PRO A 210 -3.03 10.44 -0.13
CA PRO A 210 -4.31 10.61 -0.79
C PRO A 210 -4.88 9.25 -1.17
N VAL A 211 -6.17 9.06 -0.90
CA VAL A 211 -6.94 7.91 -1.37
C VAL A 211 -8.28 8.32 -1.94
N THR A 212 -8.79 7.50 -2.85
CA THR A 212 -10.10 7.68 -3.47
C THR A 212 -11.24 7.39 -2.50
N LYS A 213 -11.06 6.44 -1.56
CA LYS A 213 -12.03 6.10 -0.53
C LYS A 213 -11.35 5.41 0.66
N VAL A 214 -11.64 5.86 1.88
CA VAL A 214 -11.23 5.18 3.12
C VAL A 214 -12.44 4.39 3.62
N PRO A 215 -12.34 3.07 3.89
CA PRO A 215 -13.36 2.37 4.66
C PRO A 215 -13.48 2.99 6.05
N THR A 216 -14.69 3.37 6.47
CA THR A 216 -14.92 3.83 7.83
C THR A 216 -14.81 2.64 8.77
N LEU A 217 -13.82 2.69 9.66
CA LEU A 217 -13.63 1.65 10.67
C LEU A 217 -14.62 1.83 11.80
N SER A 218 -15.32 0.77 12.16
CA SER A 218 -16.19 0.73 13.32
C SER A 218 -15.35 0.86 14.59
N ALA A 219 -15.89 1.55 15.61
CA ALA A 219 -15.20 1.69 16.88
C ALA A 219 -15.05 0.31 17.56
N ILE A 220 -13.88 0.04 18.14
CA ILE A 220 -13.65 -1.19 18.89
C ILE A 220 -14.54 -1.19 20.14
N PRO A 221 -15.46 -2.16 20.30
CA PRO A 221 -16.30 -2.25 21.46
C PRO A 221 -15.44 -2.49 22.70
N THR A 222 -15.64 -1.69 23.73
CA THR A 222 -15.05 -1.96 25.04
C THR A 222 -15.84 -3.09 25.69
N SER A 223 -15.20 -4.23 25.96
CA SER A 223 -15.80 -5.30 26.75
C SER A 223 -16.08 -4.79 28.17
N ARG A 224 -17.33 -4.42 28.44
CA ARG A 224 -17.88 -4.34 29.80
C ARG A 224 -18.46 -5.68 30.20
#